data_AF-A0A2U1CBY1-F1
#
_entry.id   AF-A0A2U1CBY1-F1
#
_cell.length_a   1.000
_cell.length_b   1.000
_cell.length_c   1.000
_cell.angle_alpha   90.00
_cell.angle_beta   90.00
_cell.angle_gamma   90.00
#
_symmetry.space_group_name_H-M   'P 1'
#
loop_
_entity.id
_entity.type
_entity.pdbx_description
1 polymer ?
#
loop_
_entity_poly.entity_id
_entity_poly.type
_entity_poly.pdbx_seq_one_letter_code
_entity_poly.pdbx_strand_id
1 'polypeptide(L)'
;MLKIVDTDLVEALEALAARRPSLDRRDLALDLHRLKKGDSHHYLFLARREKTFLFPLSEVFQEGSYANLSFLSPLGQVHRRPDVLLLQPKQAPKTRPRGNLTVLNYPDVAMDVEVFSLLTCPLDKETHLRAFLRSCRREAKPGKWSDYLWHLSMEGVEPYGHGR
;
A
#
# COMPACT_ATOMS: atom_id res chain seq x y z
N MET A 1 1.56 6.31 10.41
CA MET A 1 1.52 6.52 8.94
C MET A 1 2.46 7.65 8.55
N LEU A 2 3.31 7.43 7.54
CA LEU A 2 4.17 8.44 6.93
C LEU A 2 3.58 8.83 5.57
N LYS A 3 3.52 10.12 5.24
CA LYS A 3 3.03 10.58 3.93
C LYS A 3 4.07 11.44 3.22
N ILE A 4 4.41 11.04 2.01
CA ILE A 4 5.24 11.81 1.08
C ILE A 4 4.33 12.41 0.01
N VAL A 5 4.41 13.72 -0.17
CA VAL A 5 3.59 14.46 -1.12
C VAL A 5 4.38 14.72 -2.39
N ASP A 6 3.71 14.61 -3.53
CA ASP A 6 4.27 14.93 -4.85
C ASP A 6 5.58 14.22 -5.17
N THR A 7 5.68 12.92 -4.86
CA THR A 7 6.86 12.10 -5.19
C THR A 7 6.67 11.35 -6.50
N ASP A 8 7.76 10.90 -7.11
CA ASP A 8 7.73 9.92 -8.20
C ASP A 8 7.33 8.56 -7.61
N LEU A 9 6.14 8.08 -8.01
CA LEU A 9 5.59 6.85 -7.45
C LEU A 9 6.30 5.60 -8.01
N VAL A 10 6.90 5.68 -9.20
CA VAL A 10 7.71 4.59 -9.76
C VAL A 10 9.00 4.47 -8.97
N GLU A 11 9.68 5.59 -8.73
CA GLU A 11 10.89 5.63 -7.91
C GLU A 11 10.64 5.11 -6.49
N ALA A 12 9.46 5.40 -5.90
CA ALA A 12 9.07 4.87 -4.60
C ALA A 12 9.00 3.35 -4.56
N LEU A 13 8.31 2.74 -5.52
CA LEU A 13 8.19 1.30 -5.60
C LEU A 13 9.53 0.62 -5.91
N GLU A 14 10.35 1.24 -6.76
CA GLU A 14 11.71 0.76 -7.06
C GLU A 14 12.62 0.85 -5.82
N ALA A 15 12.53 1.92 -5.03
CA ALA A 15 13.29 2.08 -3.79
C ALA A 15 12.90 1.03 -2.75
N LEU A 16 11.60 0.73 -2.60
CA LEU A 16 11.13 -0.37 -1.76
C LEU A 16 11.69 -1.71 -2.24
N ALA A 17 11.60 -1.99 -3.53
CA ALA A 17 12.09 -3.23 -4.10
C ALA A 17 13.62 -3.39 -3.97
N ALA A 18 14.37 -2.30 -4.05
CA ALA A 18 15.81 -2.31 -3.79
C ALA A 18 16.14 -2.73 -2.34
N ARG A 19 15.24 -2.46 -1.38
CA ARG A 19 15.37 -2.88 0.03
C ARG A 19 14.79 -4.27 0.32
N ARG A 20 14.07 -4.85 -0.65
CA ARG A 20 13.44 -6.18 -0.57
C ARG A 20 13.94 -7.05 -1.74
N PRO A 21 15.20 -7.54 -1.69
CA PRO A 21 15.82 -8.23 -2.83
C PRO A 21 15.14 -9.56 -3.19
N SER A 22 14.33 -10.13 -2.30
CA SER A 22 13.54 -11.33 -2.55
C SER A 22 12.32 -11.10 -3.45
N LEU A 23 11.93 -9.85 -3.71
CA LEU A 23 10.77 -9.56 -4.55
C LEU A 23 11.02 -9.93 -6.01
N ASP A 24 10.04 -10.61 -6.59
CA ASP A 24 10.00 -10.97 -8.00
C ASP A 24 9.95 -9.71 -8.85
N ARG A 25 10.99 -9.52 -9.66
CA ARG A 25 11.12 -8.37 -10.55
C ARG A 25 10.05 -8.35 -11.64
N ARG A 26 9.48 -9.50 -12.01
CA ARG A 26 8.42 -9.58 -13.02
C ARG A 26 7.12 -9.04 -12.46
N ASP A 27 6.77 -9.41 -11.23
CA ASP A 27 5.56 -8.90 -10.57
C ASP A 27 5.66 -7.38 -10.37
N LEU A 28 6.82 -6.89 -9.92
CA LEU A 28 7.07 -5.46 -9.80
C LEU A 28 6.95 -4.75 -11.16
N ALA A 29 7.47 -5.32 -12.24
CA ALA A 29 7.37 -4.72 -13.57
C ALA A 29 5.90 -4.62 -14.05
N LEU A 30 5.07 -5.62 -13.74
CA LEU A 30 3.64 -5.59 -14.03
C LEU A 30 2.93 -4.50 -13.22
N ASP A 31 3.25 -4.37 -11.94
CA ASP A 31 2.70 -3.34 -11.05
C ASP A 31 3.08 -1.93 -11.53
N LEU A 32 4.35 -1.72 -11.87
CA LEU A 32 4.84 -0.45 -12.42
C LEU A 32 4.17 -0.12 -13.76
N HIS A 33 3.94 -1.12 -14.62
CA HIS A 33 3.22 -0.91 -15.87
C HIS A 33 1.77 -0.46 -15.63
N ARG A 34 1.06 -1.13 -14.70
CA ARG A 34 -0.30 -0.74 -14.29
C ARG A 34 -0.34 0.68 -13.73
N LEU A 35 0.62 1.03 -12.88
CA LEU A 35 0.71 2.37 -12.30
C LEU A 35 0.88 3.45 -13.37
N LYS A 36 1.73 3.20 -14.37
CA LYS A 36 1.99 4.13 -15.49
C LYS A 36 0.77 4.28 -16.41
N LYS A 37 -0.03 3.23 -16.57
CA LYS A 37 -1.27 3.25 -17.35
C LYS A 37 -2.32 4.20 -16.75
N GLY A 38 -2.35 4.32 -15.43
CA GLY A 38 -3.16 5.33 -14.73
C GLY A 38 -4.65 5.04 -14.70
N ASP A 39 -5.04 3.76 -14.68
CA ASP A 39 -6.44 3.30 -14.68
C ASP A 39 -7.24 3.61 -13.39
N SER A 40 -6.58 4.06 -12.31
CA SER A 40 -7.21 4.39 -11.02
C SER A 40 -6.61 5.63 -10.36
N HIS A 41 -7.42 6.33 -9.57
CA HIS A 41 -6.99 7.46 -8.73
C HIS A 41 -6.36 7.04 -7.40
N HIS A 42 -6.64 5.81 -6.96
CA HIS A 42 -6.16 5.26 -5.69
C HIS A 42 -5.73 3.82 -5.90
N TYR A 43 -4.50 3.51 -5.52
CA TYR A 43 -3.98 2.16 -5.53
C TYR A 43 -3.48 1.76 -4.15
N LEU A 44 -3.67 0.48 -3.80
CA LEU A 44 -2.93 -0.16 -2.73
C LEU A 44 -1.84 -1.02 -3.35
N PHE A 45 -0.61 -0.73 -2.97
CA PHE A 45 0.54 -1.56 -3.26
C PHE A 45 0.84 -2.44 -2.03
N LEU A 46 1.01 -3.73 -2.26
CA LEU A 46 1.34 -4.73 -1.25
C LEU A 46 2.60 -5.46 -1.67
N ALA A 47 3.65 -5.41 -0.85
CA ALA A 47 4.82 -6.27 -1.00
C ALA A 47 4.86 -7.29 0.13
N ARG A 48 4.87 -8.59 -0.22
CA ARG A 48 4.92 -9.68 0.75
C ARG A 48 5.76 -10.84 0.22
N ARG A 49 6.63 -11.39 1.06
CA ARG A 49 7.53 -12.50 0.70
C ARG A 49 8.32 -12.18 -0.59
N GLU A 50 7.96 -12.81 -1.70
CA GLU A 50 8.57 -12.65 -3.01
C GLU A 50 7.64 -11.94 -4.00
N LYS A 51 6.44 -11.55 -3.58
CA LYS A 51 5.37 -11.07 -4.46
C LYS A 51 5.06 -9.61 -4.19
N THR A 52 4.82 -8.88 -5.27
CA THR A 52 4.22 -7.55 -5.22
C THR A 52 2.86 -7.57 -5.90
N PHE A 53 1.97 -6.71 -5.43
CA PHE A 53 0.66 -6.52 -6.03
C PHE A 53 0.30 -5.05 -6.00
N LEU A 54 -0.15 -4.53 -7.13
CA LEU A 54 -0.79 -3.23 -7.23
C LEU A 54 -2.26 -3.39 -7.63
N PHE A 55 -3.15 -3.02 -6.72
CA PHE A 55 -4.59 -3.11 -6.90
C PHE A 55 -5.25 -1.73 -6.84
N PRO A 56 -6.24 -1.44 -7.69
CA PRO A 56 -7.16 -0.34 -7.45
C PRO A 56 -7.80 -0.48 -6.07
N LEU A 57 -7.90 0.62 -5.33
CA LEU A 57 -8.47 0.62 -3.98
C LEU A 57 -9.89 0.03 -3.97
N SER A 58 -10.71 0.35 -4.98
CA SER A 58 -12.08 -0.16 -5.12
C SER A 58 -12.14 -1.69 -5.21
N GLU A 59 -11.17 -2.33 -5.85
CA GLU A 59 -11.14 -3.79 -5.98
C GLU A 59 -10.73 -4.46 -4.66
N VAL A 60 -9.82 -3.87 -3.89
CA VAL A 60 -9.41 -4.41 -2.58
C VAL A 60 -10.59 -4.43 -1.60
N PHE A 61 -11.45 -3.41 -1.65
CA PHE A 61 -12.65 -3.32 -0.83
C PHE A 61 -13.85 -4.08 -1.42
N GLN A 62 -13.71 -4.67 -2.62
CA GLN A 62 -14.73 -5.55 -3.19
C GLN A 62 -14.54 -6.97 -2.66
N GLU A 63 -15.40 -7.37 -1.72
CA GLU A 63 -15.40 -8.71 -1.13
C GLU A 63 -15.38 -9.82 -2.19
N GLY A 64 -14.52 -10.82 -1.98
CA GLY A 64 -14.39 -11.98 -2.87
C GLY A 64 -13.68 -11.69 -4.19
N SER A 65 -13.30 -10.44 -4.47
CA SER A 65 -12.44 -10.13 -5.62
C SER A 65 -11.05 -10.74 -5.43
N TYR A 66 -10.34 -10.96 -6.54
CA TYR A 66 -8.95 -11.41 -6.48
C TYR A 66 -8.07 -10.46 -5.66
N ALA A 67 -8.29 -9.14 -5.78
CA ALA A 67 -7.55 -8.13 -5.04
C ALA A 67 -7.81 -8.23 -3.54
N ASN A 68 -9.07 -8.37 -3.13
CA ASN A 68 -9.47 -8.52 -1.73
C ASN A 68 -8.86 -9.77 -1.09
N LEU A 69 -9.04 -10.94 -1.73
CA LEU A 69 -8.50 -12.21 -1.24
C LEU A 69 -6.97 -12.19 -1.18
N SER A 70 -6.32 -11.65 -2.22
CA SER A 70 -4.86 -11.52 -2.25
C SER A 70 -4.34 -10.56 -1.18
N PHE A 71 -5.07 -9.49 -0.91
CA PHE A 71 -4.71 -8.49 0.09
C PHE A 71 -4.86 -9.00 1.52
N LEU A 72 -5.92 -9.76 1.83
CA LEU A 72 -6.18 -10.33 3.16
C LEU A 72 -5.43 -11.64 3.44
N SER A 73 -4.97 -12.34 2.41
CA SER A 73 -4.22 -13.59 2.53
C SER A 73 -3.01 -13.58 3.51
N PRO A 74 -2.25 -12.49 3.69
CA PRO A 74 -1.18 -12.41 4.71
C PRO A 74 -1.67 -12.35 6.17
N LEU A 75 -2.96 -12.08 6.42
CA LEU A 75 -3.49 -11.95 7.77
C LEU A 75 -3.24 -13.25 8.58
N GLY A 76 -2.75 -13.12 9.81
CA GLY A 76 -2.43 -14.27 10.67
C GLY A 76 -1.15 -15.04 10.31
N GLN A 77 -0.40 -14.64 9.28
CA GLN A 77 0.90 -15.26 8.97
C GLN A 77 2.01 -14.68 9.86
N VAL A 78 2.85 -15.56 10.43
CA VAL A 78 3.97 -15.22 11.35
C VAL A 78 5.22 -14.72 10.60
N HIS A 79 5.16 -14.61 9.28
CA HIS A 79 6.29 -14.14 8.46
C HIS A 79 6.46 -12.61 8.59
N ARG A 80 7.58 -12.10 8.05
CA ARG A 80 7.88 -10.66 7.96
C ARG A 80 6.67 -9.89 7.45
N ARG A 81 6.29 -8.83 8.17
CA ARG A 81 5.09 -8.03 7.87
C ARG A 81 5.12 -7.53 6.41
N PRO A 82 3.98 -7.56 5.70
CA PRO A 82 3.88 -6.96 4.38
C PRO A 82 4.08 -5.44 4.43
N ASP A 83 4.80 -4.89 3.45
CA ASP A 83 4.81 -3.45 3.23
C ASP A 83 3.52 -3.06 2.49
N VAL A 84 2.81 -2.06 2.99
CA VAL A 84 1.59 -1.55 2.35
C VAL A 84 1.71 -0.05 2.11
N LEU A 85 1.46 0.34 0.86
CA LEU A 85 1.48 1.73 0.45
C LEU A 85 0.16 2.10 -0.22
N LEU A 86 -0.43 3.22 0.19
CA LEU A 86 -1.48 3.90 -0.57
C LEU A 86 -0.82 4.87 -1.54
N LEU A 87 -1.06 4.67 -2.84
CA LEU A 87 -0.60 5.53 -3.91
C LEU A 87 -1.76 6.35 -4.45
N GLN A 88 -1.57 7.67 -4.55
CA GLN A 88 -2.55 8.61 -5.08
C GLN A 88 -1.91 9.41 -6.22
N PRO A 89 -1.86 8.86 -7.45
CA PRO A 89 -1.32 9.56 -8.61
C PRO A 89 -2.09 10.86 -8.88
N LYS A 90 -1.38 11.94 -9.22
CA LYS A 90 -1.99 13.14 -9.79
C LYS A 90 -2.43 12.82 -11.22
N GLN A 91 -3.65 13.20 -11.60
CA GLN A 91 -4.25 12.83 -12.89
C GLN A 91 -3.35 13.23 -14.08
N ALA A 92 -2.75 12.21 -14.71
CA ALA A 92 -2.29 12.14 -16.10
C ALA A 92 -1.49 10.83 -16.28
N PRO A 93 -1.73 10.01 -17.32
CA PRO A 93 -0.82 8.93 -17.67
C PRO A 93 0.55 9.52 -18.01
N LYS A 94 1.58 9.11 -17.28
CA LYS A 94 2.95 9.58 -17.44
C LYS A 94 3.89 8.41 -17.30
N THR A 95 4.99 8.44 -18.04
CA THR A 95 6.11 7.52 -17.86
C THR A 95 6.64 7.52 -16.42
N ARG A 96 6.46 8.64 -15.72
CA ARG A 96 6.74 8.87 -14.30
C ARG A 96 5.53 9.52 -13.61
N PRO A 97 4.57 8.72 -13.10
CA PRO A 97 3.41 9.23 -12.39
C PRO A 97 3.84 9.83 -11.05
N ARG A 98 3.67 11.14 -10.90
CA ARG A 98 3.84 11.82 -9.61
C ARG A 98 2.56 11.77 -8.79
N GLY A 99 2.69 11.65 -7.48
CA GLY A 99 1.53 11.57 -6.60
C GLY A 99 1.88 11.60 -5.13
N ASN A 100 0.87 11.32 -4.32
CA ASN A 100 1.08 11.13 -2.88
C ASN A 100 1.31 9.65 -2.60
N LEU A 101 2.22 9.39 -1.69
CA LEU A 101 2.53 8.09 -1.15
C LEU A 101 2.24 8.12 0.35
N THR A 102 1.44 7.19 0.84
CA THR A 102 1.23 7.00 2.28
C THR A 102 1.66 5.59 2.67
N VAL A 103 2.61 5.48 3.59
CA VAL A 103 2.99 4.22 4.24
C VAL A 103 1.92 3.87 5.26
N LEU A 104 1.32 2.69 5.11
CA LEU A 104 0.26 2.18 5.95
C LEU A 104 0.73 1.04 6.86
N ASN A 105 -0.02 0.80 7.92
CA ASN A 105 0.16 -0.33 8.81
C ASN A 105 -0.73 -1.48 8.30
N TYR A 106 -0.15 -2.57 7.81
CA TYR A 106 -0.91 -3.66 7.19
C TYR A 106 -2.07 -4.20 8.07
N PRO A 107 -1.85 -4.56 9.35
CA PRO A 107 -2.94 -4.96 10.26
C PRO A 107 -4.13 -4.00 10.29
N ASP A 108 -3.89 -2.69 10.37
CA ASP A 108 -4.96 -1.69 10.49
C ASP A 108 -5.79 -1.66 9.19
N VAL A 109 -5.12 -1.66 8.03
CA VAL A 109 -5.80 -1.65 6.73
C VAL A 109 -6.51 -2.96 6.45
N ALA A 110 -5.93 -4.09 6.84
CA ALA A 110 -6.57 -5.39 6.69
C ALA A 110 -7.87 -5.46 7.52
N MET A 111 -7.85 -4.95 8.75
CA MET A 111 -9.03 -4.82 9.59
C MET A 111 -10.09 -3.90 8.94
N ASP A 112 -9.70 -2.75 8.39
CA ASP A 112 -10.62 -1.87 7.66
C ASP A 112 -11.29 -2.60 6.47
N VAL A 113 -10.52 -3.39 5.72
CA VAL A 113 -11.05 -4.18 4.59
C VAL A 113 -12.00 -5.30 5.06
N GLU A 114 -11.70 -5.96 6.17
CA GLU A 114 -12.59 -6.95 6.80
C GLU A 114 -13.91 -6.31 7.26
N VAL A 115 -13.84 -5.20 8.01
CA VAL A 115 -15.02 -4.45 8.46
C VAL A 115 -15.87 -3.99 7.29
N PHE A 116 -15.24 -3.48 6.21
CA PHE A 116 -15.96 -3.06 5.03
C PHE A 116 -16.72 -4.20 4.35
N SER A 117 -16.15 -5.41 4.34
CA SER A 117 -16.79 -6.59 3.74
C SER A 117 -18.09 -6.96 4.45
N LEU A 118 -18.19 -6.68 5.77
CA LEU A 118 -19.41 -6.89 6.55
C LEU A 118 -20.52 -5.85 6.27
N LEU A 119 -20.19 -4.73 5.62
CA LEU A 119 -21.18 -3.71 5.28
C LEU A 119 -22.06 -4.22 4.12
N THR A 120 -23.37 -4.13 4.27
CA THR A 120 -24.33 -4.54 3.22
C THR A 120 -24.94 -3.35 2.49
N CYS A 121 -25.02 -2.19 3.15
CA CYS A 121 -25.57 -0.96 2.58
C CYS A 121 -24.52 -0.23 1.70
N PRO A 122 -24.84 0.13 0.44
CA PRO A 122 -23.92 0.89 -0.42
C PRO A 122 -23.52 2.26 0.14
N LEU A 123 -24.40 2.93 0.87
CA LEU A 123 -24.11 4.23 1.47
C LEU A 123 -23.09 4.11 2.61
N ASP A 124 -23.18 3.06 3.41
CA ASP A 124 -22.22 2.79 4.49
C ASP A 124 -20.85 2.44 3.93
N LYS A 125 -20.81 1.66 2.84
CA LYS A 125 -19.58 1.36 2.09
C LYS A 125 -18.90 2.64 1.62
N GLU A 126 -19.62 3.50 0.91
CA GLU A 126 -19.07 4.78 0.44
C GLU A 126 -18.60 5.66 1.60
N THR A 127 -19.36 5.70 2.70
CA THR A 127 -19.01 6.47 3.90
C THR A 127 -17.74 5.94 4.55
N HIS A 128 -17.61 4.62 4.67
CA HIS A 128 -16.44 3.95 5.23
C HIS A 128 -15.20 4.21 4.36
N LEU A 129 -15.30 4.07 3.03
CA LEU A 129 -14.18 4.33 2.12
C LEU A 129 -13.70 5.79 2.20
N ARG A 130 -14.64 6.73 2.28
CA ARG A 130 -14.31 8.15 2.50
C ARG A 130 -13.65 8.38 3.86
N ALA A 131 -14.12 7.70 4.90
CA ALA A 131 -13.52 7.79 6.23
C ALA A 131 -12.08 7.24 6.24
N PHE A 132 -11.84 6.09 5.62
CA PHE A 132 -10.52 5.50 5.44
C PHE A 132 -9.56 6.47 4.72
N LEU A 133 -9.96 6.99 3.56
CA LEU A 133 -9.15 7.95 2.81
C LEU A 133 -8.90 9.26 3.59
N ARG A 134 -9.88 9.69 4.37
CA ARG A 134 -9.76 10.87 5.24
C ARG A 134 -8.80 10.63 6.39
N SER A 135 -8.84 9.47 7.05
CA SER A 135 -7.87 9.09 8.09
C SER A 135 -6.46 9.08 7.50
N CYS A 136 -6.25 8.40 6.37
CA CYS A 136 -4.98 8.39 5.66
C CYS A 136 -4.47 9.80 5.32
N ARG A 137 -5.37 10.75 5.06
CA ARG A 137 -5.01 12.15 4.79
C ARG A 137 -4.69 12.95 6.06
N ARG A 138 -5.42 12.73 7.15
CA ARG A 138 -5.37 13.55 8.37
C ARG A 138 -4.32 13.06 9.36
N GLU A 139 -4.17 11.75 9.47
CA GLU A 139 -3.38 11.11 10.53
C GLU A 139 -1.97 10.73 10.06
N ALA A 140 -1.74 10.71 8.75
CA ALA A 140 -0.41 10.53 8.20
C ALA A 140 0.44 11.80 8.41
N LYS A 141 1.59 11.63 9.08
CA LYS A 141 2.54 12.70 9.28
C LYS A 141 3.21 13.04 7.94
N PRO A 142 3.22 14.32 7.52
CA PRO A 142 3.96 14.70 6.33
C PRO A 142 5.45 14.47 6.58
N GLY A 143 6.13 13.88 5.61
CA GLY A 143 7.57 13.65 5.67
C GLY A 143 8.26 13.88 4.33
N LYS A 144 9.58 13.79 4.37
CA LYS A 144 10.48 13.92 3.23
C LYS A 144 10.87 12.55 2.69
N TRP A 145 11.42 12.54 1.48
CA TRP A 145 11.94 11.32 0.87
C TRP A 145 12.96 10.57 1.75
N SER A 146 13.81 11.30 2.48
CA SER A 146 14.74 10.73 3.47
C SER A 146 14.02 9.93 4.55
N ASP A 147 12.85 10.38 5.00
CA ASP A 147 12.07 9.71 6.04
C ASP A 147 11.47 8.40 5.50
N TYR A 148 11.12 8.38 4.22
CA TYR A 148 10.68 7.16 3.54
C TYR A 148 11.82 6.16 3.38
N LEU A 149 12.99 6.59 2.92
CA LEU A 149 14.18 5.73 2.83
C LEU A 149 14.62 5.21 4.21
N TRP A 150 14.49 6.04 5.24
CA TRP A 150 14.71 5.63 6.63
C TRP A 150 13.70 4.56 7.06
N HIS A 151 12.42 4.79 6.81
CA HIS A 151 11.37 3.80 7.09
C HIS A 151 11.66 2.44 6.44
N LEU A 152 12.03 2.44 5.15
CA LEU A 152 12.42 1.21 4.44
C LEU A 152 13.67 0.54 5.02
N SER A 153 14.55 1.29 5.68
CA SER A 153 15.78 0.77 6.30
C SER A 153 15.54 0.18 7.69
N MET A 154 14.50 0.64 8.39
CA MET A 154 14.16 0.17 9.75
C MET A 154 13.40 -1.16 9.76
N GLU A 155 12.79 -1.58 8.64
CA GLU A 155 12.04 -2.84 8.48
C GLU A 155 12.92 -4.12 8.52
N GLY A 156 14.19 -4.02 8.93
CA GLY A 156 15.12 -5.13 9.17
C GLY A 156 15.71 -5.18 10.59
N VAL A 157 15.29 -4.29 11.49
CA VAL A 157 15.71 -4.28 12.90
C VAL A 157 14.47 -4.49 13.75
N GLU A 158 14.30 -5.69 14.30
CA GLU A 158 13.41 -5.94 15.43
C GLU A 158 13.66 -4.86 16.50
N PRO A 159 12.68 -4.00 16.87
CA PRO A 159 12.95 -2.98 17.86
C PRO A 159 13.00 -3.51 19.30
N TYR A 160 12.71 -4.79 19.54
CA TYR A 160 12.86 -5.41 20.85
C TYR A 160 13.29 -6.86 20.72
N GLY A 161 14.61 -7.07 20.75
CA GLY A 161 15.14 -8.37 21.13
C GLY A 161 14.66 -8.69 22.54
N HIS A 162 13.71 -9.61 22.67
CA HIS A 162 13.52 -10.31 23.92
C HIS A 162 14.75 -11.21 24.13
N GLY A 163 15.73 -10.65 24.83
CA GLY A 163 16.68 -11.43 25.60
C GLY A 163 15.90 -12.37 26.51
N ARG A 164 16.29 -13.64 26.45
CA ARG A 164 15.84 -14.69 27.35
C ARG A 164 16.26 -14.37 28.79
#